data_AF-A0A6A2ZD08-F1
#
_entry.id   AF-A0A6A2ZD08-F1
#
_cell.length_a   1.000
_cell.length_b   1.000
_cell.length_c   1.000
_cell.angle_alpha   90.00
_cell.angle_beta   90.00
_cell.angle_gamma   90.00
#
_symmetry.space_group_name_H-M   'P 1'
#
loop_
_entity.id
_entity.type
_entity.pdbx_description
1 polymer ?
#
loop_
_entity_poly.entity_id
_entity_poly.type
_entity_poly.pdbx_seq_one_letter_code
_entity_poly.pdbx_strand_id
1 'polypeptide(L)'
;MLLPVPWSLSEDGRLYLNTDGAPSRSTNHGSAKVLIQNSNGDCLVAFRMFLGHTTVLEVQLWGILEVLRIVWQNCFERIVVQTDSSEALQLLSLPSIENTFALVRSIATLYNKSWCIDFKKIYREANVATGYIAKMTALPDGSLIIFYSFSAPLLDILRRDTYGPPYSHVRN
;
A
#
# COMPACT_ATOMS: atom_id res chain seq x y z
N MET A 1 11.98 20.82 -11.64
CA MET A 1 10.99 19.75 -11.45
C MET A 1 11.71 18.63 -10.71
N LEU A 2 11.41 18.40 -9.43
CA LEU A 2 12.05 17.32 -8.67
C LEU A 2 11.54 15.99 -9.22
N LEU A 3 12.45 15.09 -9.61
CA LEU A 3 12.07 13.74 -10.00
C LEU A 3 11.52 13.03 -8.75
N PRO A 4 10.37 12.34 -8.85
CA PRO A 4 9.81 11.62 -7.71
C PRO A 4 10.82 10.58 -7.22
N VAL A 5 11.00 10.50 -5.89
CA VAL A 5 11.88 9.52 -5.27
C VAL A 5 11.25 8.13 -5.46
N PRO A 6 11.95 7.17 -6.09
CA PRO A 6 11.43 5.84 -6.34
C PRO A 6 11.24 5.05 -5.04
N TRP A 7 10.50 3.94 -5.10
CA TRP A 7 10.30 3.08 -3.93
C TRP A 7 11.66 2.52 -3.48
N SER A 8 11.94 2.61 -2.17
CA SER A 8 13.19 2.10 -1.61
C SER A 8 13.12 0.59 -1.35
N LEU A 9 13.31 -0.20 -2.41
CA LEU A 9 13.55 -1.65 -2.31
C LEU A 9 14.99 -1.87 -1.88
N SER A 10 15.22 -1.97 -0.58
CA SER A 10 16.56 -1.93 0.01
C SER A 10 17.05 -3.28 0.55
N GLU A 11 16.19 -4.27 0.74
CA GLU A 11 16.56 -5.51 1.44
C GLU A 11 15.90 -6.76 0.85
N ASP A 12 16.73 -7.75 0.55
CA ASP A 12 16.28 -9.06 0.06
C ASP A 12 15.39 -9.79 1.06
N GLY A 13 14.39 -10.49 0.52
CA GLY A 13 13.45 -11.29 1.30
C GLY A 13 12.39 -10.49 2.04
N ARG A 14 12.27 -9.18 1.78
CA ARG A 14 11.17 -8.35 2.29
C ARG A 14 10.00 -8.27 1.30
N LEU A 15 8.79 -8.13 1.85
CA LEU A 15 7.63 -7.68 1.08
C LEU A 15 7.41 -6.18 1.27
N TYR A 16 7.08 -5.51 0.19
CA TYR A 16 6.76 -4.09 0.16
C TYR A 16 5.27 -3.91 -0.11
N LEU A 17 4.56 -3.32 0.84
CA LEU A 17 3.11 -3.18 0.84
C LEU A 17 2.77 -1.72 0.63
N ASN A 18 2.27 -1.39 -0.55
CA ASN A 18 1.88 -0.03 -0.86
C ASN A 18 0.37 0.13 -0.75
N THR A 19 -0.08 1.14 0.00
CA THR A 19 -1.49 1.49 0.14
C THR A 19 -1.81 2.85 -0.48
N ASP A 20 -2.93 2.92 -1.22
CA ASP A 20 -3.53 4.16 -1.69
C ASP A 20 -5.05 4.09 -1.56
N GLY A 21 -5.67 5.24 -1.40
CA GLY A 21 -7.10 5.36 -1.47
C GLY A 21 -7.59 6.67 -0.88
N ALA A 22 -8.71 7.13 -1.43
CA ALA A 22 -9.43 8.27 -0.93
C ALA A 22 -10.92 8.09 -1.25
N PRO A 23 -11.82 8.66 -0.44
CA PRO A 23 -13.24 8.73 -0.75
C PRO A 23 -13.50 9.52 -2.03
N SER A 24 -14.49 9.08 -2.80
CA SER A 24 -15.01 9.84 -3.93
C SER A 24 -15.67 11.12 -3.44
N ARG A 25 -15.37 12.25 -4.09
CA ARG A 25 -15.96 13.55 -3.75
C ARG A 25 -17.47 13.63 -3.99
N SER A 26 -18.03 12.78 -4.86
CA SER A 26 -19.44 12.82 -5.22
C SER A 26 -20.32 11.93 -4.35
N THR A 27 -19.79 10.78 -3.90
CA THR A 27 -20.56 9.77 -3.15
C THR A 27 -20.09 9.61 -1.71
N ASN A 28 -18.93 10.19 -1.35
CA ASN A 28 -18.22 9.93 -0.09
C ASN A 28 -17.88 8.45 0.15
N HIS A 29 -17.98 7.62 -0.88
CA HIS A 29 -17.56 6.23 -0.78
C HIS A 29 -16.06 6.09 -1.03
N GLY A 30 -15.37 5.40 -0.13
CA GLY A 30 -13.96 5.10 -0.27
C GLY A 30 -13.68 3.67 -0.70
N SER A 31 -12.48 3.48 -1.23
CA SER A 31 -11.93 2.15 -1.47
C SER A 31 -10.43 2.19 -1.21
N ALA A 32 -9.95 1.24 -0.43
CA ALA A 32 -8.54 1.00 -0.26
C ALA A 32 -8.02 0.20 -1.46
N LYS A 33 -6.81 0.53 -1.91
CA LYS A 33 -6.09 -0.15 -2.97
C LYS A 33 -4.73 -0.50 -2.42
N VAL A 34 -4.34 -1.75 -2.61
CA VAL A 34 -3.11 -2.28 -2.05
C VAL A 34 -2.36 -3.01 -3.14
N LEU A 35 -1.04 -2.85 -3.14
CA LEU A 35 -0.11 -3.58 -3.98
C LEU A 35 0.98 -4.20 -3.11
N ILE A 36 1.28 -5.48 -3.34
CA ILE A 36 2.34 -6.24 -2.66
C ILE A 36 3.44 -6.54 -3.67
N GLN A 37 4.67 -6.12 -3.39
CA GLN A 37 5.87 -6.49 -4.16
C GLN A 37 6.84 -7.33 -3.36
N ASN A 38 7.63 -8.14 -4.07
CA ASN A 38 8.87 -8.71 -3.54
C ASN A 38 10.03 -7.70 -3.63
N SER A 39 11.20 -8.09 -3.12
CA SER A 39 12.43 -7.28 -3.18
C SER A 39 12.96 -7.04 -4.60
N ASN A 40 12.54 -7.81 -5.60
CA ASN A 40 12.88 -7.61 -7.02
C ASN A 40 11.95 -6.60 -7.72
N GLY A 41 10.95 -6.06 -7.01
CA GLY A 41 9.95 -5.16 -7.59
C GLY A 41 8.86 -5.85 -8.40
N ASP A 42 8.80 -7.19 -8.37
CA ASP A 42 7.69 -7.91 -8.98
C ASP A 42 6.44 -7.72 -8.12
N CYS A 43 5.34 -7.31 -8.74
CA CYS A 43 4.04 -7.35 -8.09
C CYS A 43 3.62 -8.80 -7.91
N LEU A 44 3.38 -9.21 -6.67
CA LEU A 44 2.89 -10.53 -6.34
C LEU A 44 1.37 -10.56 -6.34
N VAL A 45 0.77 -9.55 -5.71
CA VAL A 45 -0.67 -9.44 -5.48
C VAL A 45 -1.06 -7.97 -5.47
N ALA A 46 -2.21 -7.64 -6.03
CA ALA A 46 -2.86 -6.37 -5.75
C ALA A 46 -4.31 -6.61 -5.36
N PHE A 47 -4.90 -5.73 -4.56
CA PHE A 47 -6.33 -5.82 -4.28
C PHE A 47 -6.97 -4.46 -4.09
N ARG A 48 -8.30 -4.45 -4.26
CA ARG A 48 -9.17 -3.31 -4.00
C ARG A 48 -10.26 -3.73 -3.02
N MET A 49 -10.45 -2.92 -1.98
CA MET A 49 -11.46 -3.15 -0.95
C MET A 49 -12.38 -1.93 -0.88
N PHE A 50 -13.67 -2.13 -1.16
CA PHE A 50 -14.67 -1.08 -0.98
C PHE A 50 -15.00 -0.93 0.51
N LEU A 51 -15.14 0.32 0.96
CA LEU A 51 -15.28 0.65 2.39
C LEU A 51 -16.56 1.43 2.68
N GLY A 52 -17.42 1.67 1.68
CA GLY A 52 -18.59 2.52 1.86
C GLY A 52 -18.20 3.93 2.29
N HIS A 53 -19.00 4.55 3.16
CA HIS A 53 -18.70 5.86 3.73
C HIS A 53 -17.50 5.81 4.66
N THR A 54 -16.48 6.60 4.34
CA THR A 54 -15.20 6.57 5.06
C THR A 54 -14.45 7.87 4.84
N THR A 55 -13.50 8.17 5.71
CA THR A 55 -12.53 9.26 5.57
C THR A 55 -11.28 8.81 4.81
N VAL A 56 -10.44 9.76 4.39
CA VAL A 56 -9.13 9.45 3.78
C VAL A 56 -8.25 8.65 4.74
N LEU A 57 -8.22 9.03 6.02
CA LEU A 57 -7.45 8.32 7.03
C LEU A 57 -7.92 6.88 7.21
N GLU A 58 -9.23 6.67 7.35
CA GLU A 58 -9.80 5.34 7.51
C GLU A 58 -9.52 4.44 6.29
N VAL A 59 -9.58 4.98 5.06
CA VAL A 59 -9.23 4.21 3.85
C VAL A 59 -7.79 3.68 3.93
N GLN A 60 -6.85 4.52 4.34
CA GLN A 60 -5.44 4.14 4.46
C GLN A 60 -5.25 3.11 5.57
N LEU A 61 -5.82 3.35 6.76
CA LEU A 61 -5.71 2.42 7.89
C LEU A 61 -6.37 1.06 7.59
N TRP A 62 -7.52 1.03 6.92
CA TRP A 62 -8.16 -0.21 6.49
C TRP A 62 -7.30 -0.99 5.49
N GLY A 63 -6.74 -0.32 4.49
CA GLY A 63 -5.82 -0.93 3.53
C GLY A 63 -4.61 -1.58 4.22
N ILE A 64 -4.00 -0.85 5.17
CA ILE A 64 -2.85 -1.34 5.95
C ILE A 64 -3.26 -2.54 6.82
N LEU A 65 -4.38 -2.45 7.53
CA LEU A 65 -4.87 -3.54 8.37
C LEU A 65 -5.09 -4.83 7.57
N GLU A 66 -5.76 -4.72 6.42
CA GLU A 66 -6.11 -5.89 5.62
C GLU A 66 -4.88 -6.53 4.99
N VAL A 67 -3.94 -5.72 4.47
CA VAL A 67 -2.71 -6.29 3.91
C VAL A 67 -1.86 -6.98 4.96
N LEU A 68 -1.76 -6.43 6.18
CA LEU A 68 -1.04 -7.05 7.28
C LEU A 68 -1.66 -8.39 7.70
N ARG A 69 -3.00 -8.50 7.68
CA ARG A 69 -3.68 -9.80 7.91
C ARG A 69 -3.30 -10.82 6.85
N ILE A 70 -3.34 -10.44 5.58
CA ILE A 70 -3.02 -11.31 4.45
C ILE A 70 -1.57 -11.79 4.56
N VAL A 71 -0.60 -10.90 4.74
CA VAL A 71 0.82 -11.29 4.79
C VAL A 71 1.14 -12.15 6.01
N TRP A 72 0.52 -11.86 7.17
CA TRP A 72 0.66 -12.69 8.37
C TRP A 72 0.10 -14.09 8.17
N GLN A 73 -1.10 -14.22 7.59
CA GLN A 73 -1.73 -15.53 7.30
C GLN A 73 -0.91 -16.37 6.31
N ASN A 74 -0.10 -15.72 5.47
CA ASN A 74 0.80 -16.38 4.51
C ASN A 74 2.24 -16.52 5.05
N CYS A 75 2.45 -16.37 6.36
CA CYS A 75 3.73 -16.58 7.03
C CYS A 75 4.89 -15.69 6.53
N PHE A 76 4.59 -14.49 6.04
CA PHE A 76 5.62 -13.51 5.73
C PHE A 76 5.95 -12.66 6.97
N GLU A 77 7.23 -12.62 7.34
CA GLU A 77 7.66 -12.01 8.60
C GLU A 77 8.52 -10.75 8.44
N ARG A 78 8.87 -10.34 7.21
CA ARG A 78 9.70 -9.15 6.97
C ARG A 78 9.01 -8.21 5.99
N ILE A 79 8.41 -7.16 6.52
CA ILE A 79 7.43 -6.33 5.83
C ILE A 79 7.82 -4.85 5.89
N VAL A 80 7.66 -4.16 4.78
CA VAL A 80 7.74 -2.70 4.72
C VAL A 80 6.41 -2.16 4.21
N VAL A 81 5.67 -1.46 5.07
CA VAL A 81 4.43 -0.76 4.71
C VAL A 81 4.77 0.63 4.21
N GLN A 82 4.37 0.94 2.98
CA GLN A 82 4.57 2.22 2.31
C GLN A 82 3.23 2.95 2.18
N THR A 83 3.16 4.17 2.71
CA THR A 83 1.96 5.01 2.65
C THR A 83 2.31 6.45 2.28
N ASP A 84 1.45 7.10 1.49
CA ASP A 84 1.53 8.53 1.19
C ASP A 84 0.84 9.40 2.25
N SER A 85 0.12 8.77 3.20
CA SER A 85 -0.58 9.45 4.28
C SER A 85 0.35 9.72 5.47
N SER A 86 0.73 11.00 5.62
CA SER A 86 1.51 11.45 6.79
C SER A 86 0.80 11.16 8.11
N GLU A 87 -0.53 11.28 8.12
CA GLU A 87 -1.34 11.08 9.31
C GLU A 87 -1.38 9.60 9.72
N ALA A 88 -1.57 8.69 8.74
CA ALA A 88 -1.48 7.25 9.00
C ALA A 88 -0.08 6.87 9.48
N LEU A 89 0.98 7.40 8.82
CA LEU A 89 2.35 7.14 9.22
C LEU A 89 2.64 7.61 10.66
N GLN A 90 2.13 8.79 11.05
CA GLN A 90 2.31 9.30 12.40
C GLN A 90 1.66 8.37 13.43
N LEU A 91 0.41 7.95 13.20
CA LEU A 91 -0.31 7.02 14.07
C LEU A 91 0.33 5.64 14.16
N LEU A 92 1.02 5.21 13.11
CA LEU A 92 1.61 3.87 12.97
C LEU A 92 3.12 3.83 13.20
N SER A 93 3.78 4.95 13.48
CA SER A 93 5.21 4.97 13.80
C SER A 93 5.56 4.14 15.05
N LEU A 94 4.68 4.18 16.05
CA LEU A 94 4.66 3.32 17.24
C LEU A 94 3.20 2.99 17.55
N PRO A 95 2.60 2.03 16.84
CA PRO A 95 1.17 1.77 16.95
C PRO A 95 0.89 1.19 18.34
N SER A 96 -0.09 1.79 19.03
CA SER A 96 -0.46 1.40 20.39
C SER A 96 -1.84 0.74 20.44
N ILE A 97 -1.96 -0.31 21.25
CA ILE A 97 -3.24 -0.96 21.57
C ILE A 97 -4.16 -0.07 22.42
N GLU A 98 -3.67 1.04 22.96
CA GLU A 98 -4.45 2.01 23.74
C GLU A 98 -4.87 3.24 22.91
N ASN A 99 -4.54 3.26 21.61
CA ASN A 99 -4.88 4.36 20.74
C ASN A 99 -6.42 4.55 20.64
N THR A 100 -6.88 5.80 20.50
CA THR A 100 -8.31 6.12 20.39
C THR A 100 -8.95 5.52 19.14
N PHE A 101 -8.20 5.42 18.04
CA PHE A 101 -8.66 4.83 16.78
C PHE A 101 -8.66 3.30 16.84
N ALA A 102 -9.83 2.67 16.65
CA ALA A 102 -9.97 1.21 16.67
C ALA A 102 -9.12 0.49 15.62
N LEU A 103 -8.94 1.09 14.44
CA LEU A 103 -8.08 0.55 13.38
C LEU A 103 -6.61 0.54 13.79
N VAL A 104 -6.13 1.61 14.44
CA VAL A 104 -4.75 1.67 14.95
C VAL A 104 -4.53 0.60 16.01
N ARG A 105 -5.48 0.37 16.93
CA ARG A 105 -5.38 -0.74 17.91
C ARG A 105 -5.31 -2.11 17.25
N SER A 106 -6.10 -2.32 16.19
CA SER A 106 -6.11 -3.57 15.43
C SER A 106 -4.77 -3.79 14.71
N ILE A 107 -4.21 -2.74 14.11
CA ILE A 107 -2.89 -2.77 13.49
C ILE A 107 -1.81 -3.01 14.56
N ALA A 108 -1.91 -2.38 15.74
CA ALA A 108 -0.96 -2.58 16.84
C ALA A 108 -0.94 -4.04 17.33
N THR A 109 -2.09 -4.72 17.35
CA THR A 109 -2.16 -6.14 17.70
C THR A 109 -1.42 -7.01 16.71
N LEU A 110 -1.46 -6.66 15.42
CA LEU A 110 -0.66 -7.33 14.40
C LEU A 110 0.81 -6.95 14.54
N TYR A 111 1.13 -5.68 14.71
CA TYR A 111 2.48 -5.16 14.89
C TYR A 111 3.24 -5.85 16.03
N ASN A 112 2.57 -6.16 17.14
CA ASN A 112 3.17 -6.80 18.32
C ASN A 112 3.38 -8.33 18.20
N LYS A 113 3.17 -8.91 17.01
CA LYS A 113 3.48 -10.34 16.76
C LYS A 113 4.97 -10.55 16.50
N SER A 114 5.39 -11.81 16.38
CA SER A 114 6.79 -12.20 16.11
C SER A 114 7.15 -12.04 14.62
N TRP A 115 7.28 -10.80 14.17
CA TRP A 115 7.70 -10.42 12.82
C TRP A 115 8.24 -8.98 12.80
N CYS A 116 8.86 -8.58 11.70
CA CYS A 116 9.44 -7.26 11.50
C CYS A 116 8.58 -6.43 10.53
N ILE A 117 8.03 -5.33 11.02
CA ILE A 117 7.28 -4.36 10.21
C ILE A 117 7.95 -2.99 10.30
N ASP A 118 8.27 -2.40 9.16
CA ASP A 118 8.69 -1.01 9.04
C ASP A 118 7.62 -0.18 8.32
N PHE A 119 7.32 1.00 8.82
CA PHE A 119 6.46 1.96 8.13
C PHE A 119 7.31 3.04 7.46
N LYS A 120 7.11 3.26 6.16
CA LYS A 120 7.83 4.24 5.36
C LYS A 120 6.88 5.19 4.64
N LYS A 121 7.26 6.46 4.59
CA LYS A 121 6.56 7.44 3.75
C LYS A 121 6.97 7.26 2.29
N ILE A 122 5.99 7.41 1.40
CA ILE A 122 6.21 7.59 -0.04
C ILE A 122 5.55 8.88 -0.52
N TYR A 123 6.00 9.38 -1.67
CA TYR A 123 5.35 10.49 -2.35
C TYR A 123 4.22 9.97 -3.22
N ARG A 124 3.09 10.68 -3.24
CA ARG A 124 1.91 10.29 -4.02
C ARG A 124 2.22 10.18 -5.51
N GLU A 125 3.13 11.01 -6.02
CA GLU A 125 3.60 11.01 -7.40
C GLU A 125 4.40 9.76 -7.77
N ALA A 126 4.99 9.09 -6.76
CA ALA A 126 5.65 7.81 -6.92
C ALA A 126 4.68 6.63 -6.79
N ASN A 127 3.39 6.85 -6.51
CA ASN A 127 2.41 5.81 -6.25
C ASN A 127 1.35 5.70 -7.36
N VAL A 128 1.80 5.64 -8.62
CA VAL A 128 0.90 5.67 -9.78
C VAL A 128 0.33 4.28 -10.07
N ALA A 129 1.06 3.20 -9.78
CA ALA A 129 0.63 1.82 -9.99
C ALA A 129 -0.66 1.48 -9.23
N THR A 130 -0.77 1.88 -7.96
CA THR A 130 -2.00 1.73 -7.17
C THR A 130 -3.15 2.57 -7.73
N GLY A 131 -2.85 3.75 -8.27
CA GLY A 131 -3.80 4.57 -9.03
C GLY A 131 -4.29 3.92 -10.32
N TYR A 132 -3.47 3.12 -11.00
CA TYR A 132 -3.87 2.35 -12.18
C TYR A 132 -4.79 1.18 -11.79
N ILE A 133 -4.47 0.47 -10.70
CA ILE A 133 -5.33 -0.58 -10.12
C ILE A 133 -6.71 -0.01 -9.77
N ALA A 134 -6.80 1.25 -9.32
CA ALA A 134 -8.07 1.92 -9.05
C ALA A 134 -9.03 1.94 -10.24
N LYS A 135 -8.50 1.91 -11.47
CA LYS A 135 -9.25 1.98 -12.72
C LYS A 135 -9.57 0.59 -13.29
N MET A 136 -8.99 -0.47 -12.73
CA MET A 136 -9.34 -1.83 -13.11
C MET A 136 -10.76 -2.14 -12.64
N THR A 137 -11.55 -2.76 -13.51
CA THR A 137 -13.00 -2.97 -13.31
C THR A 137 -13.29 -3.63 -11.98
N ALA A 138 -14.15 -2.97 -11.20
CA ALA A 138 -14.67 -3.51 -9.96
C ALA A 138 -16.06 -4.11 -10.17
N LEU A 139 -16.35 -5.20 -9.45
CA LEU A 139 -17.71 -5.72 -9.34
C LEU A 139 -18.58 -4.72 -8.54
N PRO A 140 -19.88 -4.58 -8.87
CA PRO A 140 -20.77 -3.60 -8.23
C PRO A 140 -21.05 -3.84 -6.74
N ASP A 141 -20.71 -5.02 -6.22
CA ASP A 141 -21.14 -5.51 -4.91
C ASP A 141 -20.28 -5.04 -3.73
N GLY A 142 -19.22 -4.26 -3.98
CA GLY A 142 -18.35 -3.74 -2.92
C GLY A 142 -17.47 -4.80 -2.25
N SER A 143 -17.25 -5.94 -2.91
CA SER A 143 -16.39 -7.00 -2.40
C SER A 143 -14.88 -6.68 -2.52
N LEU A 144 -14.07 -7.40 -1.73
CA LEU A 144 -12.62 -7.46 -1.89
C LEU A 144 -12.28 -8.14 -3.21
N ILE A 145 -11.56 -7.45 -4.09
CA ILE A 145 -11.14 -7.99 -5.38
C ILE A 145 -9.63 -8.16 -5.35
N ILE A 146 -9.16 -9.39 -5.60
CA ILE A 146 -7.74 -9.73 -5.62
C ILE A 146 -7.29 -9.99 -7.06
N PHE A 147 -6.19 -9.37 -7.45
CA PHE A 147 -5.55 -9.51 -8.75
C PHE A 147 -4.22 -10.25 -8.57
N TYR A 148 -4.07 -11.33 -9.34
CA TYR A 148 -2.83 -12.14 -9.42
C TYR A 148 -2.15 -12.02 -10.78
N SER A 149 -2.80 -11.40 -11.76
CA SER A 149 -2.29 -11.19 -13.12
C SER A 149 -2.26 -9.71 -13.45
N PHE A 150 -1.13 -9.23 -13.95
CA PHE A 150 -0.90 -7.81 -14.23
C PHE A 150 -0.63 -7.59 -15.72
N SER A 151 -1.32 -6.62 -16.31
CA SER A 151 -1.12 -6.27 -17.73
C SER A 151 0.24 -5.60 -17.93
N ALA A 152 0.81 -5.71 -19.14
CA ALA A 152 2.09 -5.07 -19.46
C ALA A 152 2.13 -3.55 -19.11
N PRO A 153 1.07 -2.75 -19.38
CA PRO A 153 1.04 -1.35 -18.95
C PRO A 153 1.17 -1.14 -17.43
N LEU A 154 0.55 -2.01 -16.62
CA LEU A 154 0.68 -1.93 -15.16
C LEU A 154 2.10 -2.29 -14.71
N LEU A 155 2.71 -3.29 -15.32
CA LEU A 155 4.09 -3.67 -15.04
C LEU A 155 5.08 -2.55 -15.40
N ASP A 156 4.85 -1.84 -16.50
CA ASP A 156 5.70 -0.70 -16.91
C ASP A 156 5.57 0.48 -15.94
N ILE A 157 4.34 0.80 -15.50
CA ILE A 157 4.11 1.83 -14.47
C ILE A 157 4.79 1.43 -13.17
N LEU A 158 4.65 0.17 -12.77
CA LEU A 158 5.24 -0.34 -11.54
C LEU A 158 6.76 -0.27 -11.56
N ARG A 159 7.39 -0.70 -12.65
CA ARG A 159 8.84 -0.57 -12.83
C ARG A 159 9.30 0.88 -12.70
N ARG A 160 8.56 1.83 -13.26
CA ARG A 160 8.88 3.25 -13.14
C ARG A 160 8.72 3.76 -11.71
N ASP A 161 7.67 3.34 -11.00
CA ASP A 161 7.45 3.73 -9.61
C ASP A 161 8.53 3.12 -8.67
N THR A 162 8.97 1.89 -9.00
CA THR A 162 10.02 1.17 -8.27
C THR A 162 11.44 1.67 -8.54
N TYR A 163 11.81 1.92 -9.81
CA TYR A 163 13.20 2.22 -10.20
C TYR A 163 13.42 3.67 -10.66
N GLY A 164 12.35 4.45 -10.80
CA GLY A 164 12.38 5.76 -11.43
C GLY A 164 12.27 5.66 -12.96
N PRO A 165 12.26 6.79 -13.67
CA PRO A 165 12.27 6.79 -15.13
C PRO A 165 13.53 6.09 -15.67
N PRO A 166 13.47 5.37 -16.81
CA PRO A 166 14.59 4.57 -17.33
C PRO A 166 15.89 5.37 -17.60
N TYR A 167 15.84 6.70 -17.60
CA TYR A 167 16.97 7.59 -17.81
C TYR A 167 17.62 8.11 -16.51
N SER A 168 17.17 7.71 -15.31
CA SER A 168 17.74 8.19 -14.03
C SER A 168 18.98 7.44 -13.53
N HIS A 169 19.47 6.42 -14.25
CA HIS A 169 20.73 5.74 -13.90
C HIS A 169 22.00 6.41 -14.44
N VAL A 170 21.89 7.60 -15.04
CA VAL A 170 23.07 8.41 -15.37
C VAL A 170 23.22 9.49 -14.32
N ARG A 171 24.00 9.22 -13.27
CA ARG A 171 24.84 10.21 -12.59
C ARG A 171 25.86 9.54 -11.66
N ASN A 172 27.10 9.58 -12.15
CA ASN A 172 28.44 9.55 -11.53
C ASN A 172 28.55 9.23 -10.04
#